data_AF-A0A9D4N108-F1
#
_entry.id   AF-A0A9D4N108-F1
#
_cell.length_a   1.000
_cell.length_b   1.000
_cell.length_c   1.000
_cell.angle_alpha   90.00
_cell.angle_beta   90.00
_cell.angle_gamma   90.00
#
_symmetry.space_group_name_H-M   'P 1'
#
loop_
_entity.id
_entity.type
_entity.pdbx_description
1 polymer ?
#
loop_
_entity_poly.entity_id
_entity_poly.type
_entity_poly.pdbx_seq_one_letter_code
_entity_poly.pdbx_strand_id
1 'polypeptide(L)' 'MYIETSAPQTRGQKAQLLSPIYSGTNQPSCLKFWYSMFGQSMGTLNVYTIIGGTYTQVWNKSGYYLVYVPG' A
#
# COMPACT_ATOMS: atom_id res chain seq x y z
N MET A 1 -9.89 -3.44 5.53
CA MET A 1 -8.83 -3.26 6.54
C MET A 1 -8.60 -1.77 6.76
N TYR A 2 -8.26 -1.35 7.98
CA TYR A 2 -8.06 0.04 8.37
C TYR A 2 -6.77 0.19 9.19
N ILE A 3 -6.06 1.30 9.02
CA ILE A 3 -4.86 1.65 9.79
C ILE A 3 -5.01 3.13 10.18
N GLU A 4 -5.04 3.40 11.48
CA GLU A 4 -5.03 4.76 12.01
C GLU A 4 -3.61 5.32 11.99
N THR A 5 -3.43 6.54 11.46
CA THR A 5 -2.11 7.20 11.37
C THR A 5 -2.02 8.50 12.15
N SER A 6 -3.11 8.96 12.77
CA SER A 6 -3.09 10.09 13.68
C SER A 6 -2.40 9.74 15.01
N ALA A 7 -2.28 10.70 15.93
CA ALA A 7 -1.63 10.45 17.21
C ALA A 7 -2.29 9.27 17.97
N PRO A 8 -1.50 8.40 18.63
CA PRO A 8 -0.08 8.54 18.99
C PRO A 8 0.93 8.03 17.95
N GLN A 9 0.51 7.67 16.74
CA GLN A 9 1.39 7.12 15.72
C GLN A 9 2.43 8.17 15.29
N THR A 10 3.64 7.70 15.03
CA THR A 10 4.80 8.53 14.66
C THR A 10 5.34 8.14 13.30
N ARG A 11 5.99 9.11 12.63
CA ARG A 11 6.53 8.91 11.27
C ARG A 11 7.55 7.77 11.26
N GLY A 12 7.39 6.85 10.31
CA GLY A 12 8.29 5.71 10.11
C GLY A 12 7.76 4.38 10.65
N GLN A 13 6.70 4.38 11.46
CA GLN A 13 5.99 3.16 11.82
C GLN A 13 5.37 2.50 10.58
N LYS A 14 5.37 1.16 10.56
CA LYS A 14 4.90 0.37 9.42
C LYS A 14 3.90 -0.67 9.89
N ALA A 15 2.78 -0.77 9.18
CA ALA A 15 1.87 -1.90 9.24
C ALA A 15 1.99 -2.68 7.93
N GLN A 16 2.00 -4.02 8.03
CA GLN A 16 2.15 -4.91 6.88
C GLN A 16 0.99 -5.89 6.86
N LEU A 17 0.35 -6.01 5.69
CA LEU A 17 -0.63 -7.05 5.41
C LEU A 17 -0.01 -8.00 4.39
N LEU A 18 0.16 -9.25 4.78
CA LEU A 18 0.70 -10.30 3.92
C LEU A 18 -0.46 -11.11 3.32
N SER A 19 -0.38 -11.37 2.02
CA SER A 19 -1.28 -12.34 1.38
C SER A 19 -0.89 -13.77 1.77
N PRO A 20 -1.75 -14.76 1.49
CA PRO A 20 -1.31 -16.15 1.40
C PRO A 20 -0.18 -16.31 0.37
N ILE A 21 0.54 -17.43 0.47
CA ILE A 21 1.50 -17.83 -0.56
C ILE A 21 0.70 -18.34 -1.76
N TYR A 22 0.92 -17.74 -2.92
CA TYR A 22 0.39 -18.24 -4.18
C TYR A 22 1.46 -19.10 -4.86
N SER A 23 1.14 -20.35 -5.16
CA SER A 23 1.98 -21.22 -5.97
C SER A 23 2.21 -20.52 -7.31
N GLY A 24 3.47 -20.18 -7.62
CA GLY A 24 3.80 -19.40 -8.81
C GLY A 24 3.21 -20.05 -10.05
N THR A 25 2.30 -19.35 -10.73
CA THR A 25 1.86 -19.73 -12.06
C THR A 25 2.76 -19.03 -13.06
N ASN A 26 3.07 -19.67 -14.20
CA ASN A 26 3.79 -19.03 -15.30
C ASN A 26 2.93 -17.95 -16.02
N GLN A 27 1.86 -17.49 -15.39
CA GLN A 27 0.89 -16.56 -15.97
C GLN A 27 0.93 -15.22 -15.22
N PRO A 28 0.84 -14.09 -15.94
CA PRO A 28 0.74 -12.79 -15.31
C PRO A 28 -0.52 -12.73 -14.44
N SER A 29 -0.35 -12.24 -13.22
CA SER A 29 -1.44 -12.06 -12.25
C SER A 29 -1.68 -10.57 -12.01
N CYS A 30 -2.94 -10.18 -11.77
CA CYS A 30 -3.32 -8.79 -11.55
C CYS A 30 -3.90 -8.62 -10.14
N LEU A 31 -3.27 -7.77 -9.33
CA LEU A 31 -3.81 -7.34 -8.05
C LEU A 31 -4.73 -6.14 -8.26
N LYS A 32 -5.99 -6.26 -7.83
CA LYS A 32 -6.97 -5.15 -7.83
C LYS A 32 -7.48 -4.95 -6.42
N PHE A 33 -7.44 -3.73 -5.94
CA PHE A 33 -7.91 -3.36 -4.61
C PHE A 33 -8.34 -1.91 -4.58
N TRP A 34 -9.22 -1.59 -3.64
CA TRP A 34 -9.62 -0.22 -3.33
C TRP A 34 -8.81 0.30 -2.15
N TYR A 35 -8.52 1.59 -2.14
CA TYR A 35 -7.84 2.26 -1.04
C TYR A 35 -8.47 3.63 -0.81
N SER A 36 -8.41 4.09 0.45
CA SER A 36 -8.76 5.46 0.84
C SER A 36 -7.65 5.97 1.75
N MET A 37 -7.07 7.11 1.39
CA MET A 37 -6.02 7.78 2.16
C MET A 37 -6.46 9.24 2.33
N PHE A 38 -7.12 9.50 3.45
CA PHE A 38 -7.71 10.80 3.76
C PHE A 38 -7.07 11.39 5.02
N GLY A 39 -6.60 12.64 4.93
CA GLY A 39 -6.03 13.37 6.06
C GLY A 39 -4.54 13.70 5.91
N GLN A 40 -4.10 14.79 6.55
CA GLN A 40 -2.73 15.30 6.40
C GLN A 40 -1.65 14.36 6.99
N SER A 41 -2.03 13.49 7.94
CA SER A 41 -1.15 12.49 8.54
C SER A 41 -0.97 11.23 7.69
N MET A 42 -1.54 11.18 6.48
CA MET A 42 -1.41 10.02 5.61
C MET A 42 0.05 9.83 5.16
N GLY A 43 0.56 8.62 5.38
CA GLY A 43 1.91 8.23 4.96
C GLY A 43 1.94 7.71 3.53
N THR A 44 2.63 6.58 3.33
CA THR A 44 2.75 5.90 2.04
C THR A 44 2.17 4.50 2.13
N LEU A 45 1.26 4.17 1.23
CA LEU A 45 0.83 2.80 0.98
C LEU A 45 1.72 2.20 -0.11
N ASN A 46 2.41 1.11 0.21
CA ASN A 46 3.28 0.39 -0.71
C ASN A 46 2.72 -1.00 -0.97
N VAL A 47 2.84 -1.47 -2.21
CA VAL A 47 2.54 -2.85 -2.61
C VAL A 47 3.83 -3.50 -3.09
N TYR A 48 4.14 -4.66 -2.50
CA TYR A 48 5.30 -5.47 -2.83
C TYR A 48 4.87 -6.83 -3.35
N THR A 49 5.64 -7.38 -4.29
CA THR A 49 5.69 -8.81 -4.54
C THR A 49 6.81 -9.43 -3.71
N ILE A 50 6.58 -10.63 -3.18
CA ILE A 50 7.57 -11.38 -2.41
C ILE A 50 7.83 -12.70 -3.13
N ILE A 51 9.01 -12.83 -3.73
CA ILE A 51 9.41 -14.03 -4.50
C ILE A 51 10.75 -14.52 -3.95
N GLY A 52 10.80 -15.76 -3.45
CA GLY A 52 12.01 -16.32 -2.84
C GLY A 52 12.54 -15.48 -1.67
N GLY A 53 11.65 -14.82 -0.91
CA GLY A 53 12.02 -13.91 0.18
C GLY A 53 12.46 -12.50 -0.25
N THR A 54 12.56 -12.23 -1.56
CA THR A 54 12.92 -10.91 -2.09
C THR A 54 11.68 -10.05 -2.22
N TYR A 55 11.71 -8.86 -1.60
CA TYR A 55 10.66 -7.86 -1.69
C TYR A 55 10.93 -6.93 -2.88
N THR A 56 10.00 -6.89 -3.83
CA THR A 56 10.05 -5.98 -4.98
C THR A 56 8.85 -5.05 -4.94
N GLN A 57 9.08 -3.74 -4.88
CA GLN A 57 7.98 -2.77 -4.89
C GLN A 57 7.37 -2.68 -6.29
N VAL A 58 6.07 -2.93 -6.40
CA VAL A 58 5.35 -2.91 -7.68
C VAL A 58 4.39 -1.72 -7.81
N TRP A 59 3.99 -1.11 -6.69
CA TRP A 59 3.16 0.09 -6.69
C TRP A 59 3.30 0.86 -5.37
N ASN A 60 3.13 2.18 -5.39
CA ASN A 60 2.99 2.98 -4.18
C ASN A 60 2.08 4.19 -4.38
N LYS A 61 1.62 4.73 -3.25
CA LYS A 61 0.80 5.95 -3.18
C LYS A 61 1.11 6.69 -1.89
N SER A 62 1.43 7.98 -1.98
CA SER A 62 1.86 8.79 -0.83
C SER A 62 0.93 9.99 -0.62
N GLY A 63 0.75 10.35 0.65
CA GLY A 63 -0.03 11.52 1.06
C GLY A 63 -1.53 11.31 0.91
N TYR A 64 -2.28 12.39 1.12
CA TYR A 64 -3.71 12.43 0.90
C TYR A 64 -4.00 12.90 -0.53
N TYR A 65 -5.09 12.39 -1.11
CA TYR A 65 -5.57 12.83 -2.43
C TYR A 65 -6.76 13.76 -2.25
N LEU A 66 -6.52 15.08 -2.30
CA LEU A 66 -7.55 16.01 -2.74
C LEU A 66 -7.43 16.07 -4.26
N VAL A 67 -8.43 15.60 -4.99
CA VAL A 67 -8.46 15.76 -6.44
C VAL A 67 -8.59 17.27 -6.71
N TYR A 68 -7.46 17.94 -6.97
CA TYR A 68 -7.48 19.22 -7.68
C TYR A 68 -7.61 18.86 -9.15
N VAL A 69 -8.80 19.05 -9.73
CA VAL A 69 -8.98 19.04 -11.19
C VAL A 69 -8.61 20.44 -11.67
N PRO A 70 -7.47 20.65 -12.34
CA PRO A 70 -7.29 21.88 -13.10
C PRO A 70 -8.25 21.78 -14.29
N GLY A 71 -9.09 22.82 -14.46
CA GLY A 71 -9.91 23.01 -15.66
C GLY A 71 -9.06 23.27 -16.90
#